data_AF-A0A5Y7UZM6-F1
#
_entry.id   AF-A0A5Y7UZM6-F1
#
_cell.length_a   1.000
_cell.length_b   1.000
_cell.length_c   1.000
_cell.angle_alpha   90.00
_cell.angle_beta   90.00
_cell.angle_gamma   90.00
#
_symmetry.space_group_name_H-M   'P 1'
#
loop_
_entity.id
_entity.type
_entity.pdbx_description
1 polymer ?
#
loop_
_entity_poly.entity_id
_entity_poly.type
_entity_poly.pdbx_seq_one_letter_code
_entity_poly.pdbx_strand_id
1 'polypeptide(L)' 'AAAQDEKGCIVLSAERSEVKVRLYQPAGAVTETWRIIREKDARQNDIIRLQRPNGALVMQNLQGKESP' A
#
# COMPACT_ATOMS: atom_id res chain seq x y z
N ALA A 1 -18.13 -5.71 0.65
CA ALA A 1 -16.91 -5.45 1.44
C ALA A 1 -15.70 -5.94 0.64
N ALA A 2 -14.51 -5.36 0.81
CA ALA A 2 -13.31 -5.92 0.18
C ALA A 2 -12.97 -7.24 0.87
N ALA A 3 -12.72 -8.30 0.09
CA ALA A 3 -12.30 -9.59 0.65
C ALA A 3 -10.98 -9.40 1.41
N GLN A 4 -10.87 -10.03 2.58
CA GLN A 4 -9.64 -10.08 3.35
C GLN A 4 -9.06 -11.49 3.29
N ASP A 5 -7.73 -11.60 3.31
CA ASP A 5 -7.06 -12.89 3.46
C ASP A 5 -7.13 -13.38 4.92
N GLU A 6 -6.60 -14.57 5.18
CA GLU A 6 -6.55 -15.19 6.51
C GLU A 6 -5.79 -14.35 7.56
N LYS A 7 -5.02 -13.36 7.12
CA LYS A 7 -4.25 -12.43 7.96
C LYS A 7 -4.93 -11.08 8.10
N GLY A 8 -6.15 -10.91 7.57
CA GLY A 8 -6.88 -9.65 7.59
C GLY A 8 -6.39 -8.61 6.57
N CYS A 9 -5.48 -8.98 5.67
CA CYS A 9 -5.01 -8.09 4.61
C CYS A 9 -6.07 -7.97 3.51
N ILE A 10 -6.21 -6.79 2.93
CA ILE A 10 -7.13 -6.58 1.80
C ILE A 10 -6.62 -7.35 0.58
N VAL A 11 -7.44 -8.24 0.04
CA VAL A 11 -7.18 -8.89 -1.24
C VAL A 11 -7.42 -7.87 -2.35
N LEU A 12 -6.38 -7.61 -3.15
CA LEU A 12 -6.43 -6.75 -4.32
C LEU A 12 -6.74 -7.62 -5.54
N SER A 13 -7.96 -7.52 -6.09
CA SER A 13 -8.24 -8.15 -7.38
C SER A 13 -7.37 -7.54 -8.48
N ALA A 14 -7.13 -8.29 -9.56
CA ALA A 14 -6.25 -7.85 -10.64
C ALA A 14 -6.73 -6.54 -11.28
N GLU A 15 -8.04 -6.36 -11.42
CA GLU A 15 -8.63 -5.15 -12.01
C GLU A 15 -8.65 -3.92 -11.08
N ARG A 16 -8.37 -4.07 -9.78
CA ARG A 16 -8.44 -2.93 -8.85
C ARG A 16 -7.27 -1.97 -9.08
N SER A 17 -7.55 -0.72 -9.44
CA SER A 17 -6.53 0.32 -9.65
C SER A 17 -6.34 1.27 -8.46
N GLU A 18 -7.26 1.27 -7.49
CA GLU A 18 -7.29 2.23 -6.38
C GLU A 18 -7.73 1.60 -5.06
N VAL A 19 -7.32 2.22 -3.95
CA VAL A 19 -7.70 1.84 -2.59
C VAL A 19 -7.96 3.10 -1.76
N LYS A 20 -9.06 3.12 -1.01
CA LYS A 20 -9.33 4.17 -0.01
C LYS A 20 -8.61 3.82 1.28
N VAL A 21 -7.78 4.72 1.77
CA VAL A 21 -6.96 4.57 2.97
C VAL A 21 -7.33 5.63 3.98
N ARG A 22 -7.62 5.21 5.22
CA ARG A 22 -7.83 6.12 6.34
C ARG A 22 -6.51 6.29 7.08
N LEU A 23 -6.00 7.52 7.14
CA LEU A 23 -4.77 7.89 7.81
C LEU A 23 -5.09 8.63 9.09
N TYR A 24 -4.46 8.24 10.19
CA TYR A 24 -4.55 8.94 11.46
C TYR A 24 -3.40 9.94 11.57
N GLN A 25 -3.73 11.23 11.58
CA GLN A 25 -2.78 12.33 11.76
C GLN A 25 -3.04 13.01 13.11
N PRO A 26 -2.08 13.77 13.66
CA PRO A 26 -2.30 14.52 14.91
C PRO A 26 -3.52 15.46 14.86
N ALA A 27 -3.82 16.02 13.69
CA ALA A 27 -4.96 16.91 13.47
C ALA A 27 -6.30 16.18 13.26
N GLY A 28 -6.30 14.85 13.17
CA GLY A 28 -7.48 14.03 12.92
C GLY A 28 -7.27 12.95 11.87
N ALA A 29 -8.32 12.15 11.65
CA ALA A 29 -8.29 11.12 10.62
C ALA A 29 -8.68 11.70 9.25
N VAL A 30 -7.84 11.49 8.24
CA VAL A 30 -8.12 11.84 6.84
C VAL A 30 -8.32 10.57 6.02
N THR A 31 -9.16 10.65 4.99
CA THR A 31 -9.32 9.54 4.02
C THR A 31 -8.74 9.97 2.68
N GLU A 32 -7.80 9.19 2.16
CA GLU A 32 -7.17 9.40 0.86
C GLU A 32 -7.53 8.24 -0.09
N THR A 33 -7.62 8.52 -1.39
CA THR A 33 -7.68 7.47 -2.43
C THR A 33 -6.28 7.32 -3.02
N TRP A 34 -5.69 6.14 -2.86
CA TRP A 34 -4.34 5.83 -3.34
C TRP A 34 -4.41 4.95 -4.57
N ARG A 35 -3.45 5.15 -5.49
CA ARG A 35 -3.33 4.35 -6.71
C ARG A 35 -2.48 3.11 -6.45
N ILE A 36 -2.90 2.00 -7.02
CA ILE A 36 -2.18 0.72 -7.03
C ILE A 36 -1.36 0.66 -8.31
N ILE A 37 -0.06 0.54 -8.17
CA ILE A 37 0.89 0.34 -9.26
C ILE A 37 1.38 -1.10 -9.19
N ARG A 38 1.18 -1.84 -10.28
CA ARG A 38 1.67 -3.21 -10.45
C ARG A 38 2.82 -3.16 -11.45
N GLU A 39 3.98 -3.66 -11.06
CA GLU A 39 5.17 -3.65 -11.89
C GLU A 39 6.02 -4.90 -11.61
N LYS A 40 7.03 -5.10 -12.45
CA LYS A 40 8.04 -6.13 -12.26
C LYS A 40 9.30 -5.50 -11.67
N ASP A 41 9.87 -6.12 -10.65
CA ASP A 41 11.19 -5.72 -10.16
C ASP A 41 12.31 -6.13 -11.16
N ALA A 42 13.56 -5.77 -10.85
CA ALA A 42 14.72 -6.13 -11.68
C ALA A 42 14.91 -7.66 -11.86
N ARG A 43 14.28 -8.48 -11.00
CA ARG A 43 14.33 -9.95 -11.02
C ARG A 43 13.06 -10.56 -11.61
N GLN A 44 12.18 -9.75 -12.22
CA GLN A 44 10.89 -10.18 -12.80
C GLN A 44 9.84 -10.68 -11.79
N ASN A 45 10.00 -10.36 -10.50
CA ASN A 45 8.96 -10.63 -9.51
C ASN A 45 7.85 -9.60 -9.62
N ASP A 46 6.60 -10.05 -9.44
CA ASP A 46 5.47 -9.13 -9.30
C ASP A 46 5.59 -8.35 -7.99
N ILE A 47 5.60 -7.03 -8.11
CA ILE A 47 5.57 -6.13 -6.97
C ILE A 47 4.39 -5.17 -7.09
N ILE A 48 3.82 -4.83 -5.94
CA ILE A 48 2.73 -3.87 -5.82
C ILE A 48 3.25 -2.66 -5.03
N ARG A 49 3.12 -1.48 -5.62
CA ARG A 49 3.38 -0.20 -4.94
C ARG A 49 2.09 0.58 -4.78
N LEU A 50 2.01 1.36 -3.72
CA LEU A 50 0.92 2.31 -3.50
C LEU A 50 1.44 3.73 -3.71
N GLN A 51 0.70 4.53 -4.47
CA GLN A 51 1.00 5.93 -4.70
C GLN A 51 -0.08 6.80 -4.06
N ARG A 52 0.34 7.78 -3.26
CA ARG A 52 -0.52 8.77 -2.63
C ARG A 52 -1.00 9.82 -3.65
N PRO A 53 -2.06 10.60 -3.36
CA PRO A 53 -2.55 11.65 -4.25
C PRO A 53 -1.51 12.72 -4.58
N ASN A 54 -0.56 12.96 -3.67
CA ASN A 54 0.55 13.90 -3.86
C ASN A 54 1.69 13.34 -4.73
N GLY A 55 1.53 12.14 -5.31
CA GLY A 55 2.53 11.48 -6.15
C GLY A 55 3.57 10.66 -5.39
N ALA A 56 3.64 10.76 -4.07
CA ALA A 56 4.61 10.01 -3.26
C ALA A 56 4.30 8.51 -3.26
N LEU A 57 5.34 7.68 -3.40
CA LEU A 57 5.24 6.23 -3.24
C LEU A 57 5.33 5.85 -1.77
N VAL A 58 4.47 4.94 -1.34
CA VAL A 58 4.54 4.33 0.00
C VAL A 58 5.59 3.23 -0.06
N MET A 59 6.79 3.53 0.45
CA MET A 59 7.82 2.51 0.60
C MET A 59 7.65 1.82 1.96
N GLN A 60 7.77 0.50 1.98
CA GLN A 60 7.96 -0.22 3.22
C GLN A 60 9.34 0.20 3.73
N ASN A 61 9.41 0.99 4.80
CA ASN A 61 10.67 1.17 5.52
C ASN A 61 11.02 -0.20 6.10
N LEU A 62 11.78 -0.99 5.35
CA LEU A 62 12.58 -2.08 5.89
C LEU A 62 13.72 -1.43 6.70
N GLN A 63 13.39 -0.67 7.74
CA GLN A 63 14.34 -0.39 8.79
C GLN A 63 14.55 -1.72 9.49
N GLY A 64 15.64 -2.37 9.08
CA GLY A 64 16.14 -3.56 9.71
C GLY A 64 16.17 -3.36 11.22
N LYS A 65 15.65 -4.36 11.92
CA LYS A 65 16.12 -4.67 13.26
C LYS A 65 17.63 -4.89 13.17
N GLU A 66 18.43 -3.87 13.49
CA GLU A 66 19.76 -4.08 14.03
C GLU A 66 19.88 -3.20 15.27
N SER A 67 19.38 -3.75 16.38
CA SER A 67 19.73 -3.33 17.74
C SER A 67 20.91 -4.19 18.17
N PRO A 68 22.01 -3.59 18.61
CA PRO A 68 22.64 -3.92 19.87
C PRO A 68 21.94 -3.18 21.02
#